data_AF-A0A5P9GQ17-F1
#
_entry.id   AF-A0A5P9GQ17-F1
#
_cell.length_a   1.000
_cell.length_b   1.000
_cell.length_c   1.000
_cell.angle_alpha   90.00
_cell.angle_beta   90.00
_cell.angle_gamma   90.00
#
_symmetry.space_group_name_H-M   'P 1'
#
loop_
_entity.id
_entity.type
_entity.pdbx_description
1 polymer ?
#
loop_
_entity_poly.entity_id
_entity_poly.type
_entity_poly.pdbx_seq_one_letter_code
_entity_poly.pdbx_strand_id
1 'polypeptide(L)'
;MSEASFASLNPALLARKGGAKPAMRPQLAPLPQDPAAVGALAEDQLEDLGWNDMGSEDGASTEKESADVVSITGKAANEDVGDNASPVVRRQQKSLSERVLADAALPAADEAKPKKTKAGAKKGKRAAFTLRLDAERHLKLRLATTMKGVSAQALVTEALDALLDQFEELDALAERMKRD
;
A
#
# COMPACT_ATOMS: atom_id res chain seq x y z
N MET A 1 33.42 -21.00 -12.20
CA MET A 1 32.90 -20.30 -11.02
C MET A 1 33.57 -18.93 -10.98
N SER A 2 32.81 -17.88 -11.24
CA SER A 2 33.26 -16.50 -11.13
C SER A 2 32.02 -15.70 -10.72
N GLU A 3 31.95 -15.40 -9.44
CA GLU A 3 30.83 -14.72 -8.78
C GLU A 3 30.58 -13.37 -9.45
N ALA A 4 29.31 -13.09 -9.77
CA ALA A 4 28.91 -11.76 -10.17
C ALA A 4 29.06 -10.84 -8.96
N SER A 5 30.09 -10.00 -8.99
CA SER A 5 30.33 -8.95 -8.01
C SER A 5 29.08 -8.06 -7.95
N PHE A 6 28.27 -8.21 -6.89
CA PHE A 6 27.17 -7.30 -6.62
C PHE A 6 27.79 -5.94 -6.35
N ALA A 7 27.58 -4.98 -7.25
CA ALA A 7 27.91 -3.58 -7.00
C ALA A 7 27.19 -3.16 -5.71
N SER A 8 27.94 -2.97 -4.63
CA SER A 8 27.38 -2.58 -3.34
C SER A 8 26.65 -1.25 -3.50
N LEU A 9 25.35 -1.26 -3.20
CA LEU A 9 24.50 -0.07 -3.27
C LEU A 9 24.85 0.86 -2.11
N ASN A 10 25.82 1.75 -2.34
CA ASN A 10 26.12 2.81 -1.39
C ASN A 10 24.91 3.76 -1.25
N PRO A 11 24.59 4.25 -0.04
CA PRO A 11 23.40 5.06 0.23
C PRO A 11 23.29 6.34 -0.62
N ALA A 12 24.42 6.84 -1.12
CA ALA A 12 24.48 7.97 -2.05
C ALA A 12 23.84 7.68 -3.42
N LEU A 13 23.84 6.43 -3.89
CA LEU A 13 23.20 6.02 -5.14
C LEU A 13 21.68 5.83 -4.99
N LEU A 14 21.20 5.46 -3.79
CA LEU A 14 19.77 5.36 -3.52
C LEU A 14 19.10 6.75 -3.45
N ALA A 15 19.82 7.76 -2.95
CA ALA A 15 19.32 9.13 -2.80
C ALA A 15 19.22 9.93 -4.11
N ARG A 16 19.83 9.45 -5.21
CA ARG A 16 19.83 10.14 -6.52
C ARG A 16 18.76 9.59 -7.47
N LYS A 17 17.52 9.49 -7.01
CA LYS A 17 16.33 9.43 -7.88
C LYS A 17 15.16 10.24 -7.29
N GLY A 18 15.48 11.47 -6.90
CA GLY A 18 14.54 12.45 -6.38
C GLY A 18 15.23 13.28 -5.34
N GLY A 19 15.52 14.54 -5.64
CA GLY A 19 16.10 15.52 -4.69
C GLY A 19 15.17 15.91 -3.55
N ALA A 20 14.27 15.02 -3.14
CA ALA A 20 13.45 15.21 -1.95
C ALA A 20 14.36 14.97 -0.74
N LYS A 21 14.51 16.02 0.08
CA LYS A 21 15.10 15.87 1.42
C LYS A 21 14.29 14.78 2.15
N PRO A 22 14.94 13.78 2.77
CA PRO A 22 14.23 12.76 3.53
C PRO A 22 13.36 13.45 4.59
N ALA A 23 12.11 13.03 4.76
CA ALA A 23 11.21 13.52 5.81
C ALA A 23 11.74 13.24 7.23
N MET A 24 12.82 12.44 7.32
CA MET A 24 13.54 12.11 8.54
C MET A 24 14.90 12.82 8.50
N ARG A 25 15.16 13.62 9.53
CA ARG A 25 16.47 14.23 9.76
C ARG A 25 17.54 13.14 9.88
N PRO A 26 18.73 13.28 9.25
CA PRO A 26 19.83 12.36 9.50
C PRO A 26 20.23 12.45 10.98
N GLN A 27 20.00 11.38 11.74
CA GLN A 27 20.44 11.27 13.14
C GLN A 27 21.97 11.17 13.29
N LEU A 28 22.71 11.13 12.17
CA LEU A 28 24.16 11.20 12.14
C LEU A 28 24.63 12.65 12.13
N ALA A 29 24.21 13.44 13.12
CA ALA A 29 24.95 14.63 13.51
C ALA A 29 26.04 14.19 14.50
N PRO A 30 27.30 14.61 14.34
CA PRO A 30 28.34 14.36 15.35
C PRO A 30 27.87 14.87 16.71
N LEU A 31 27.98 14.06 17.77
CA LEU A 31 27.68 14.51 19.13
C LEU A 31 28.52 15.78 19.41
N PRO A 32 27.90 16.95 19.68
CA PRO A 32 28.63 18.11 20.13
C PRO A 32 29.18 17.80 21.52
N GLN A 33 30.51 17.91 21.69
CA GLN A 33 31.16 17.70 22.98
C GLN A 33 31.00 18.90 23.93
N ASP A 34 30.50 20.03 23.43
CA ASP A 34 30.31 21.27 24.20
C ASP A 34 28.84 21.53 24.54
N PRO A 35 28.49 21.65 25.84
CA PRO A 35 27.10 21.81 26.29
C PRO A 35 26.47 23.13 25.85
N ALA A 36 27.26 24.18 25.59
CA ALA A 36 26.76 25.47 25.13
C ALA A 36 26.31 25.44 23.65
N ALA A 37 26.91 24.57 22.82
CA ALA A 37 26.53 24.42 21.41
C ALA A 37 25.27 23.54 21.24
N VAL A 38 24.96 22.69 22.22
CA VAL A 38 23.77 21.82 22.22
C VAL A 38 22.48 22.62 22.36
N GLY A 39 22.47 23.69 23.17
CA GLY A 39 21.29 24.55 23.35
C GLY A 39 20.92 25.31 22.08
N ALA A 40 21.90 25.98 21.46
CA ALA A 40 21.66 26.78 20.25
C ALA A 40 21.23 25.93 19.03
N LEU A 41 21.75 24.70 18.91
CA LEU A 41 21.30 23.78 17.86
C LEU A 41 19.98 23.09 18.21
N ALA A 42 19.55 23.04 19.46
CA ALA A 42 18.27 22.43 19.83
C ALA A 42 17.10 23.39 19.56
N GLU A 43 17.27 24.68 19.82
CA GLU A 43 16.25 25.71 19.60
C GLU A 43 15.85 25.79 18.12
N ASP A 44 16.80 26.02 17.21
CA ASP A 44 16.56 26.07 15.75
C ASP A 44 15.95 24.77 15.19
N GLN A 45 16.22 23.62 15.83
CA GLN A 45 15.69 22.31 15.41
C GLN A 45 14.30 22.01 15.96
N LEU A 46 13.94 22.61 17.09
CA LEU A 46 12.62 22.49 17.70
C LEU A 46 11.62 23.45 17.03
N GLU A 47 12.08 24.63 16.60
CA GLU A 47 11.26 25.65 15.92
C GLU A 47 10.76 25.18 14.55
N ASP A 48 11.57 24.41 13.80
CA ASP A 48 11.23 23.87 12.46
C ASP A 48 10.23 22.69 12.49
N LEU A 49 9.87 22.18 13.68
CA LEU A 49 8.87 21.12 13.78
C LEU A 49 7.42 21.61 13.61
N GLY A 50 7.18 22.93 13.46
CA GLY A 50 5.85 23.51 13.24
C GLY A 50 4.80 23.12 14.29
N TRP A 51 5.24 22.46 15.36
CA TRP A 51 4.40 21.88 16.42
C TRP A 51 4.41 22.78 17.68
N ASN A 52 5.37 23.70 17.74
CA ASN A 52 5.47 24.73 18.78
C ASN A 52 4.79 26.05 18.40
N ASP A 53 4.13 26.15 17.25
CA ASP A 53 3.30 27.31 16.89
C ASP A 53 1.89 27.17 17.51
N MET A 54 1.87 27.12 18.85
CA MET A 54 0.65 27.31 19.65
C MET A 54 0.68 28.76 20.13
N GLY A 55 0.03 29.63 19.36
CA GLY A 55 -0.01 31.08 19.52
C GLY A 55 0.13 31.55 20.96
N SER A 56 1.32 32.05 21.30
CA SER A 56 1.56 32.75 22.54
C SER A 56 1.09 34.19 22.38
N GLU A 57 -0.17 34.43 22.71
CA GLU A 57 -0.64 35.75 23.16
C GLU A 57 -1.15 35.65 24.60
N ASP A 58 -0.37 36.30 25.47
CA ASP A 58 -0.73 36.93 26.73
C ASP A 58 -1.31 36.11 27.91
N GLY A 59 -0.41 35.87 28.87
CA GLY A 59 -0.61 36.29 30.26
C GLY A 59 -1.78 35.70 31.05
N ALA A 60 -1.52 34.64 31.81
CA ALA A 60 -2.05 34.47 33.17
C ALA A 60 -1.36 33.30 33.87
N SER A 61 -0.75 33.60 35.01
CA SER A 61 -0.32 32.64 36.03
C SER A 61 -1.44 31.65 36.35
N THR A 62 -1.25 30.37 36.03
CA THR A 62 -2.04 29.28 36.64
C THR A 62 -1.08 28.27 37.24
N GLU A 63 -1.25 28.11 38.54
CA GLU A 63 -0.47 27.27 39.43
C GLU A 63 -0.41 25.83 38.90
N LYS A 64 0.80 25.24 38.88
CA LYS A 64 1.00 23.84 38.52
C LYS A 64 0.46 22.96 39.65
N GLU A 65 -0.82 22.62 39.61
CA GLU A 65 -1.33 21.48 40.38
C GLU A 65 -0.66 20.21 39.85
N SER A 66 0.21 19.61 40.68
CA SER A 66 0.82 18.32 40.37
C SER A 66 -0.25 17.24 40.42
N ALA A 67 -0.70 16.77 39.25
CA ALA A 67 -1.61 15.64 39.15
C ALA A 67 -0.98 14.36 39.73
N ASP A 68 -1.78 13.60 40.47
CA ASP A 68 -1.37 12.32 41.06
C ASP A 68 -1.16 11.28 39.95
N VAL A 69 0.06 10.73 39.86
CA VAL A 69 0.46 9.82 38.79
C VAL A 69 0.14 8.38 39.19
N VAL A 70 -0.93 7.82 38.62
CA VAL A 70 -1.26 6.41 38.81
C VAL A 70 -0.45 5.55 37.83
N SER A 71 0.32 4.60 38.37
CA SER A 71 1.11 3.65 37.58
C SER A 71 0.20 2.72 36.77
N ILE A 72 0.20 2.86 35.44
CA ILE A 72 -0.44 1.90 34.53
C ILE A 72 0.44 0.66 34.46
N THR A 73 0.24 -0.27 35.39
CA THR A 73 0.80 -1.63 35.26
C THR A 73 0.01 -2.37 34.19
N GLY A 74 0.57 -2.53 32.99
CA GLY A 74 -0.07 -3.20 31.84
C GLY A 74 -0.36 -4.70 31.99
N LYS A 75 -0.32 -5.26 33.21
CA LYS A 75 -0.39 -6.70 33.46
C LYS A 75 -1.75 -7.19 33.99
N ALA A 76 -2.66 -6.31 34.43
CA ALA A 76 -3.85 -6.76 35.18
C ALA A 76 -5.20 -6.73 34.43
N ALA A 77 -5.25 -6.43 33.12
CA ALA A 77 -6.54 -6.28 32.41
C ALA A 77 -6.65 -6.99 31.06
N ASN A 78 -5.70 -7.86 30.69
CA ASN A 78 -5.75 -8.63 29.44
C ASN A 78 -5.87 -10.13 29.67
N GLU A 79 -6.26 -10.55 30.87
CA GLU A 79 -6.61 -11.94 31.12
C GLU A 79 -8.12 -12.06 30.97
N ASP A 80 -8.53 -12.62 29.84
CA ASP A 80 -9.85 -13.21 29.58
C ASP A 80 -11.01 -12.30 29.11
N VAL A 81 -10.72 -11.33 28.25
CA VAL A 81 -11.76 -10.70 27.43
C VAL A 81 -11.95 -11.53 26.15
N GLY A 82 -12.92 -12.44 26.19
CA GLY A 82 -13.22 -13.39 25.12
C GLY A 82 -13.27 -12.79 23.71
N ASP A 83 -12.98 -13.62 22.71
CA ASP A 83 -12.74 -13.29 21.29
C ASP A 83 -13.78 -12.33 20.64
N ASN A 84 -14.97 -12.20 21.26
CA ASN A 84 -16.07 -11.34 20.84
C ASN A 84 -15.94 -9.86 21.19
N ALA A 85 -14.96 -9.44 22.00
CA ALA A 85 -14.75 -8.03 22.34
C ALA A 85 -13.55 -7.38 21.61
N SER A 86 -12.86 -8.12 20.76
CA SER A 86 -11.84 -7.54 19.87
C SER A 86 -12.51 -6.82 18.69
N PRO A 87 -11.99 -5.64 18.25
CA PRO A 87 -12.46 -4.96 17.05
C PRO A 87 -12.26 -5.85 15.82
N VAL A 88 -13.18 -5.76 14.85
CA VAL A 88 -13.23 -6.62 13.63
C VAL A 88 -11.87 -6.72 12.93
N VAL A 89 -11.09 -5.63 12.89
CA VAL A 89 -9.77 -5.58 12.27
C VAL A 89 -8.77 -6.53 12.93
N ARG A 90 -8.78 -6.67 14.27
CA ARG A 90 -7.87 -7.59 14.98
C ARG A 90 -8.19 -9.06 14.68
N ARG A 91 -9.48 -9.40 14.54
CA ARG A 91 -9.91 -10.75 14.14
C ARG A 91 -9.46 -11.08 12.72
N GLN A 92 -9.60 -10.13 11.80
CA GLN A 92 -9.14 -10.28 10.43
C GLN A 92 -7.63 -10.47 10.37
N GLN A 93 -6.86 -9.64 11.08
CA GLN A 93 -5.40 -9.75 11.17
C GLN A 93 -4.97 -11.12 11.72
N LYS A 94 -5.60 -11.59 12.80
CA LYS A 94 -5.33 -12.91 13.37
C LYS A 94 -5.61 -14.02 12.36
N SER A 95 -6.78 -14.01 11.71
CA SER A 95 -7.13 -15.00 10.68
C SER A 95 -6.19 -14.99 9.47
N LEU A 96 -5.68 -13.82 9.07
CA LEU A 96 -4.70 -13.70 7.99
C LEU A 96 -3.33 -14.23 8.43
N SER A 97 -2.90 -13.89 9.64
CA SER A 97 -1.64 -14.39 10.18
C SER A 97 -1.64 -15.91 10.31
N GLU A 98 -2.75 -16.51 10.73
CA GLU A 98 -2.92 -17.97 10.80
C GLU A 98 -2.84 -18.61 9.41
N ARG A 99 -3.46 -17.99 8.38
CA ARG A 99 -3.36 -18.49 7.00
C ARG A 99 -1.94 -18.41 6.44
N VAL A 100 -1.25 -17.30 6.67
CA VAL A 100 0.14 -17.11 6.21
C VAL A 100 1.08 -18.08 6.91
N LEU A 101 0.89 -18.30 8.21
CA LEU A 101 1.67 -19.29 8.97
C LEU A 101 1.35 -20.71 8.52
N ALA A 102 0.09 -21.04 8.22
CA ALA A 102 -0.29 -22.34 7.68
C ALA A 102 0.32 -22.60 6.30
N ASP A 103 0.37 -21.59 5.43
CA ASP A 103 1.02 -21.66 4.12
C ASP A 103 2.55 -21.82 4.26
N ALA A 104 3.15 -21.15 5.25
CA ALA A 104 4.57 -21.26 5.56
C ALA A 104 4.96 -22.57 6.28
N ALA A 105 4.02 -23.22 6.98
CA ALA A 105 4.24 -24.45 7.74
C ALA A 105 4.12 -25.72 6.89
N LEU A 106 3.67 -25.62 5.63
CA LEU A 106 3.80 -26.71 4.67
C LEU A 106 5.29 -26.90 4.36
N PRO A 107 5.87 -28.10 4.56
CA PRO A 107 7.28 -28.32 4.32
C PRO A 107 7.59 -28.05 2.85
N ALA A 108 8.53 -27.13 2.61
CA ALA A 108 9.07 -26.80 1.30
C ALA A 108 9.72 -28.05 0.69
N ALA A 109 8.90 -28.85 0.01
CA ALA A 109 9.38 -29.92 -0.83
C ALA A 109 9.94 -29.30 -2.12
N ASP A 110 11.27 -29.20 -2.14
CA ASP A 110 12.15 -29.04 -3.29
C ASP A 110 12.04 -27.73 -4.10
N GLU A 111 13.20 -27.14 -4.39
CA GLU A 111 13.39 -26.02 -5.31
C GLU A 111 13.04 -26.43 -6.75
N ALA A 112 11.75 -26.60 -7.04
CA ALA A 112 11.26 -26.75 -8.38
C ALA A 112 10.83 -25.38 -8.90
N LYS A 113 11.52 -24.89 -9.94
CA LYS A 113 11.11 -23.79 -10.84
C LYS A 113 9.58 -23.71 -10.90
N PRO A 114 8.96 -22.51 -10.85
CA PRO A 114 7.51 -22.38 -10.77
C PRO A 114 6.85 -23.03 -12.00
N LYS A 115 6.47 -24.30 -11.85
CA LYS A 115 5.58 -24.99 -12.77
C LYS A 115 4.25 -24.29 -12.60
N LYS A 116 3.84 -23.53 -13.61
CA LYS A 116 2.51 -22.94 -13.75
C LYS A 116 1.50 -24.05 -13.46
N THR A 117 1.00 -24.10 -12.23
CA THR A 117 -0.07 -25.01 -11.85
C THR A 117 -1.29 -24.49 -12.59
N LYS A 118 -1.67 -25.19 -13.65
CA LYS A 118 -2.98 -25.03 -14.27
C LYS A 118 -4.01 -25.61 -13.31
N ALA A 119 -4.26 -24.89 -12.23
CA ALA A 119 -5.31 -25.20 -11.28
C ALA A 119 -6.56 -24.39 -11.65
N GLY A 120 -7.67 -25.08 -11.85
CA GLY A 120 -8.99 -24.49 -11.66
C GLY A 120 -9.78 -24.15 -12.94
N ALA A 121 -10.67 -25.07 -13.27
CA ALA A 121 -11.98 -24.86 -13.90
C ALA A 121 -12.04 -24.45 -15.38
N LYS A 122 -12.60 -25.37 -16.18
CA LYS A 122 -13.30 -25.08 -17.44
C LYS A 122 -14.54 -24.20 -17.16
N LYS A 123 -14.32 -22.93 -16.80
CA LYS A 123 -15.31 -21.85 -16.93
C LYS A 123 -14.76 -20.97 -18.04
N GLY A 124 -15.53 -20.82 -19.13
CA GLY A 124 -15.11 -20.31 -20.44
C GLY A 124 -13.86 -19.45 -20.44
N LYS A 125 -12.84 -19.87 -21.21
CA LYS A 125 -11.52 -19.22 -21.27
C LYS A 125 -11.71 -17.76 -21.67
N ARG A 126 -11.68 -16.85 -20.70
CA ARG A 126 -11.69 -15.40 -20.95
C ARG A 126 -10.34 -15.05 -21.58
N ALA A 127 -10.37 -14.54 -22.79
CA ALA A 127 -9.19 -13.97 -23.42
C ALA A 127 -8.90 -12.60 -22.79
N ALA A 128 -7.64 -12.36 -22.43
CA ALA A 128 -7.20 -11.04 -21.99
C ALA A 128 -6.80 -10.23 -23.23
N PHE A 129 -7.35 -9.02 -23.35
CA PHE A 129 -7.02 -8.06 -24.39
C PHE A 129 -6.56 -6.75 -23.74
N THR A 130 -5.43 -6.21 -24.20
CA THR A 130 -4.93 -4.91 -23.77
C THR A 130 -5.26 -3.85 -24.82
N LEU A 131 -6.15 -2.91 -24.48
CA LEU A 131 -6.53 -1.79 -25.34
C LEU A 131 -5.62 -0.58 -25.09
N ARG A 132 -5.07 0.01 -26.16
CA ARG A 132 -4.37 1.30 -26.08
C ARG A 132 -5.34 2.42 -26.48
N LEU A 133 -5.53 3.38 -25.59
CA LEU A 133 -6.35 4.56 -25.82
C LEU A 133 -5.47 5.81 -25.80
N ASP A 134 -5.77 6.77 -26.66
CA ASP A 134 -5.24 8.13 -26.54
C ASP A 134 -5.79 8.83 -25.28
N ALA A 135 -5.12 9.91 -24.89
CA ALA A 135 -5.44 10.64 -23.67
C ALA A 135 -6.90 11.14 -23.64
N GLU A 136 -7.41 11.63 -24.77
CA GLU A 136 -8.77 12.15 -24.85
C GLU A 136 -9.82 11.05 -24.74
N ARG A 137 -9.64 9.91 -25.43
CA ARG A 137 -10.56 8.77 -25.29
C ARG A 137 -10.54 8.20 -23.89
N HIS A 138 -9.38 8.13 -23.24
CA HIS A 138 -9.29 7.68 -21.85
C HIS A 138 -10.01 8.65 -20.89
N LEU A 139 -9.88 9.97 -21.08
CA LEU A 139 -10.63 10.96 -20.30
C LEU A 139 -12.14 10.78 -20.47
N LYS A 140 -12.61 10.65 -21.72
CA LYS A 140 -14.04 10.42 -22.03
C LYS A 140 -14.57 9.13 -21.41
N LEU A 141 -13.80 8.04 -21.48
CA LEU A 141 -14.16 6.77 -20.85
C LEU A 141 -14.28 6.93 -19.34
N ARG A 142 -13.33 7.62 -18.70
CA ARG A 142 -13.38 7.88 -17.25
C ARG A 142 -14.62 8.68 -16.86
N LEU A 143 -14.92 9.77 -17.56
CA LEU A 143 -16.13 10.57 -17.31
C LEU A 143 -17.41 9.76 -17.52
N ALA A 144 -17.46 8.93 -18.57
CA ALA A 144 -18.61 8.06 -18.81
C ALA A 144 -18.82 7.04 -17.67
N THR A 145 -17.74 6.47 -17.13
CA THR A 145 -17.83 5.55 -15.98
C THR A 145 -18.32 6.22 -14.71
N THR A 146 -17.90 7.46 -14.44
CA THR A 146 -18.38 8.21 -13.27
C THR A 146 -19.84 8.62 -13.44
N MET A 147 -20.27 8.99 -14.64
CA MET A 147 -21.66 9.37 -14.91
C MET A 147 -22.63 8.19 -14.84
N LYS A 148 -22.22 7.02 -15.36
CA LYS A 148 -23.06 5.81 -15.35
C LYS A 148 -22.97 5.02 -14.04
N GLY A 149 -21.94 5.22 -13.23
CA GLY A 149 -21.69 4.43 -12.02
C GLY A 149 -21.28 2.98 -12.30
N VAL A 150 -20.69 2.72 -13.46
CA VAL A 150 -20.32 1.37 -13.93
C VAL A 150 -18.82 1.32 -14.22
N SER A 151 -18.21 0.15 -14.10
CA SER A 151 -16.78 -0.04 -14.40
C SER A 151 -16.46 0.19 -15.88
N ALA A 152 -15.24 0.65 -16.17
CA ALA A 152 -14.77 0.83 -17.54
C ALA A 152 -14.86 -0.45 -18.37
N GLN A 153 -14.57 -1.60 -17.76
CA GLN A 153 -14.67 -2.90 -18.42
C GLN A 153 -16.10 -3.19 -18.86
N ALA A 154 -17.09 -3.06 -17.96
CA ALA A 154 -18.47 -3.36 -18.30
C ALA A 154 -19.03 -2.43 -19.38
N LEU A 155 -18.69 -1.14 -19.33
CA LEU A 155 -19.10 -0.17 -20.36
C LEU A 155 -18.51 -0.51 -21.74
N VAL A 156 -17.23 -0.88 -21.78
CA VAL A 156 -16.56 -1.29 -23.04
C VAL A 156 -17.10 -2.62 -23.55
N THR A 157 -17.42 -3.58 -22.67
CA THR A 157 -18.03 -4.85 -23.05
C THR A 157 -19.43 -4.63 -23.64
N GLU A 158 -20.29 -3.86 -22.97
CA GLU A 158 -21.63 -3.53 -23.48
C GLU A 158 -21.57 -2.82 -24.84
N ALA A 159 -20.66 -1.86 -25.00
CA ALA A 159 -20.47 -1.16 -26.26
C ALA A 159 -19.94 -2.09 -27.37
N LEU A 160 -19.09 -3.06 -27.03
CA LEU A 160 -18.60 -4.06 -27.96
C LEU A 160 -19.71 -5.02 -28.38
N ASP A 161 -20.50 -5.53 -27.43
CA ASP A 161 -21.62 -6.44 -27.71
C ASP A 161 -22.64 -5.75 -28.63
N ALA A 162 -23.03 -4.51 -28.32
CA ALA A 162 -23.95 -3.72 -29.15
C ALA A 162 -23.38 -3.39 -30.55
N LEU A 163 -22.06 -3.31 -30.70
CA LEU A 163 -21.41 -3.12 -32.00
C LEU A 163 -21.38 -4.44 -32.79
N LEU A 164 -21.13 -5.56 -32.12
CA LEU A 164 -21.10 -6.88 -32.77
C LEU A 164 -22.49 -7.30 -33.25
N ASP A 165 -23.53 -6.98 -32.50
CA ASP A 165 -24.94 -7.23 -32.86
C ASP A 165 -25.36 -6.54 -34.17
N GLN A 166 -24.63 -5.49 -34.61
CA GLN A 166 -24.91 -4.82 -35.88
C GLN A 166 -24.43 -5.61 -37.11
N PHE A 167 -23.59 -6.62 -36.91
CA PHE A 167 -23.02 -7.42 -37.99
C PHE A 167 -23.63 -8.83 -38.00
N GLU A 168 -24.80 -8.97 -38.62
CA GLU A 168 -25.55 -10.24 -38.70
C GLU A 168 -24.74 -11.40 -39.32
N GLU A 169 -23.78 -11.11 -40.20
CA GLU A 169 -22.95 -12.12 -40.86
C GLU A 169 -21.83 -12.70 -39.96
N LEU A 170 -21.49 -12.05 -38.85
CA LEU A 170 -20.36 -12.48 -38.00
C LEU A 170 -20.63 -13.82 -37.31
N ASP A 171 -21.87 -14.09 -36.90
CA ASP A 171 -22.21 -15.33 -36.21
C ASP A 171 -22.05 -16.54 -37.12
N ALA A 172 -22.51 -16.43 -38.36
CA ALA A 172 -22.35 -17.49 -39.37
C ALA A 172 -20.87 -17.75 -39.68
N LEU A 173 -20.05 -16.70 -39.78
CA LEU A 173 -18.61 -16.82 -39.99
C LEU A 173 -17.92 -17.47 -38.77
N ALA A 174 -18.29 -17.05 -37.56
CA ALA A 174 -17.74 -17.57 -36.31
C ALA A 174 -18.07 -19.07 -36.13
N GLU A 175 -19.25 -19.51 -36.53
CA GLU A 175 -19.61 -20.93 -36.53
C GLU A 175 -18.74 -21.75 -37.50
N ARG A 176 -18.45 -21.22 -38.69
CA ARG A 176 -17.57 -21.90 -39.64
C ARG A 176 -16.17 -22.09 -39.07
N MET A 177 -15.59 -21.06 -38.46
CA MET A 177 -14.23 -21.12 -37.89
C MET A 177 -14.12 -22.02 -36.65
N LYS A 178 -15.22 -22.31 -35.95
CA LYS A 178 -15.23 -23.25 -34.81
C LYS A 178 -15.30 -24.71 -35.23
N ARG A 179 -15.71 -24.98 -36.48
CA ARG A 179 -15.88 -26.35 -37.02
C ARG A 179 -14.56 -26.90 -37.61
N ASP A 180 -13.59 -26.04 -37.91
CA ASP A 180 -12.21 -26.38 -38.31
C ASP A 180 -11.28 -26.48 -37.07
#